data_AF-A0A2P2BTM5-F1
#
_entry.id   AF-A0A2P2BTM5-F1
#
_cell.length_a   1.000
_cell.length_b   1.000
_cell.length_c   1.000
_cell.angle_alpha   90.00
_cell.angle_beta   90.00
_cell.angle_gamma   90.00
#
_symmetry.space_group_name_H-M   'P 1'
#
loop_
_entity.id
_entity.type
_entity.pdbx_description
1 polymer ?
#
loop_
_entity_poly.entity_id
_entity_poly.type
_entity_poly.pdbx_seq_one_letter_code
_entity_poly.pdbx_strand_id
1 'polypeptide(L)'
;MKYYILYTVLFITGLLGTYVVIPLFKNLLIDSNVLRPNYKKDMIPVSMGIVFLPMIIINGIIIGFVTNDVNKLLYLFMFIFGIIAMFFAGILDDIIGNRDVSGLKGHFKSLFKGKLTTGGFKALFGGFIGILISIAISKDILDIIVNTLIIALSTNLMNLLDLRPGRAIKVYLIIGLVLLLTLAGFEKSLLLLLLPNVLAYFNYDLKAKAMMGDTGSNVLGISIGILICMGYSFNIRLAWLAFLIFIHILTEKYSLTKIIEKNKFLNFIDKLGR
;
A
#
# COMPACT_ATOMS: atom_id res chain seq x y z
N MET A 1 -26.94 12.17 -4.98
CA MET A 1 -27.57 10.84 -4.86
C MET A 1 -26.77 9.73 -5.55
N LYS A 2 -26.40 9.86 -6.85
CA LYS A 2 -25.67 8.81 -7.60
C LYS A 2 -24.35 8.36 -6.95
N TYR A 3 -23.51 9.29 -6.49
CA TYR A 3 -22.23 8.96 -5.85
C TYR A 3 -22.38 8.22 -4.51
N TYR A 4 -23.38 8.56 -3.69
CA TYR A 4 -23.58 7.87 -2.41
C TYR A 4 -23.93 6.41 -2.61
N ILE A 5 -24.83 6.10 -3.55
CA ILE A 5 -25.19 4.72 -3.91
C ILE A 5 -23.94 3.99 -4.40
N LEU A 6 -23.18 4.59 -5.32
CA LEU A 6 -21.94 3.99 -5.82
C LEU A 6 -20.94 3.70 -4.68
N TYR A 7 -20.69 4.67 -3.79
CA TYR A 7 -19.78 4.50 -2.66
C TYR A 7 -20.22 3.37 -1.73
N THR A 8 -21.52 3.29 -1.42
CA THR A 8 -22.08 2.22 -0.62
C THR A 8 -21.90 0.86 -1.30
N VAL A 9 -22.17 0.78 -2.61
CA VAL A 9 -21.95 -0.45 -3.38
C VAL A 9 -20.47 -0.86 -3.34
N LEU A 10 -19.53 0.04 -3.65
CA LEU A 10 -18.10 -0.25 -3.63
C LEU A 10 -17.61 -0.69 -2.24
N PHE A 11 -18.12 -0.04 -1.19
CA PHE A 11 -17.77 -0.39 0.18
C PHE A 11 -18.27 -1.78 0.57
N ILE A 12 -19.55 -2.08 0.33
CA ILE A 12 -20.17 -3.36 0.69
C ILE A 12 -19.54 -4.51 -0.11
N THR A 13 -19.39 -4.33 -1.42
CA THR A 13 -18.79 -5.34 -2.31
C THR A 13 -17.35 -5.63 -1.94
N GLY A 14 -16.52 -4.59 -1.73
CA GLY A 14 -15.13 -4.78 -1.30
C GLY A 14 -15.01 -5.44 0.07
N LEU A 15 -15.86 -5.05 1.03
CA LEU A 15 -15.80 -5.56 2.41
C LEU A 15 -16.24 -7.02 2.48
N LEU A 16 -17.47 -7.30 2.03
CA LEU A 16 -18.06 -8.64 2.10
C LEU A 16 -17.33 -9.60 1.14
N GLY A 17 -17.03 -9.15 -0.07
CA GLY A 17 -16.31 -9.96 -1.05
C GLY A 17 -14.92 -10.35 -0.57
N THR A 18 -14.17 -9.42 0.03
CA THR A 18 -12.86 -9.76 0.62
C THR A 18 -13.00 -10.72 1.79
N TYR A 19 -14.00 -10.51 2.66
CA TYR A 19 -14.26 -11.41 3.78
C TYR A 19 -14.48 -12.87 3.33
N VAL A 20 -15.24 -13.06 2.24
CA VAL A 20 -15.46 -14.38 1.63
C VAL A 20 -14.18 -14.97 1.03
N VAL A 21 -13.33 -14.13 0.43
CA VAL A 21 -12.14 -14.56 -0.30
C VAL A 21 -10.94 -14.87 0.63
N ILE A 22 -10.85 -14.24 1.80
CA ILE A 22 -9.75 -14.46 2.76
C ILE A 22 -9.46 -15.94 3.04
N PRO A 23 -10.44 -16.79 3.46
CA PRO A 23 -10.15 -18.19 3.75
C PRO A 23 -9.63 -18.98 2.54
N LEU A 24 -10.09 -18.63 1.33
CA LEU A 24 -9.66 -19.31 0.10
C LEU A 24 -8.17 -19.09 -0.17
N PHE A 25 -7.72 -17.83 -0.17
CA PHE A 25 -6.30 -17.51 -0.37
C PHE A 25 -5.43 -17.93 0.80
N LYS A 26 -5.95 -17.86 2.03
CA LYS A 26 -5.23 -18.35 3.21
C LYS A 26 -4.89 -19.84 3.05
N ASN A 27 -5.89 -20.66 2.71
CA ASN A 27 -5.69 -22.09 2.53
C ASN A 27 -4.75 -22.36 1.34
N LEU A 28 -4.96 -21.68 0.21
CA LEU A 28 -4.08 -21.77 -0.96
C LEU A 28 -2.59 -21.55 -0.61
N LEU A 29 -2.30 -20.50 0.17
CA LEU A 29 -0.92 -20.17 0.57
C LEU A 29 -0.35 -21.18 1.57
N ILE A 30 -1.17 -21.69 2.49
CA ILE A 30 -0.77 -22.75 3.43
C ILE A 30 -0.45 -24.04 2.67
N ASP A 31 -1.35 -24.48 1.79
CA ASP A 31 -1.23 -25.71 1.01
C ASP A 31 -0.03 -25.63 0.04
N SER A 32 0.30 -24.43 -0.43
CA SER A 32 1.46 -24.16 -1.28
C SER A 32 2.76 -23.91 -0.50
N ASN A 33 2.76 -24.07 0.83
CA ASN A 33 3.90 -23.82 1.72
C ASN A 33 4.50 -22.40 1.61
N VAL A 34 3.67 -21.40 1.31
CA VAL A 34 4.05 -19.98 1.29
C VAL A 34 3.94 -19.40 2.70
N LEU A 35 4.81 -19.92 3.58
CA LEU A 35 4.80 -19.63 5.01
C LEU A 35 6.08 -18.91 5.44
N ARG A 36 5.97 -18.01 6.42
CA ARG A 36 7.12 -17.34 7.05
C ARG A 36 6.96 -17.27 8.57
N PRO A 37 8.08 -17.19 9.32
CA PRO A 37 8.03 -16.95 10.75
C PRO A 37 7.59 -15.50 11.03
N ASN A 38 6.55 -15.33 11.84
CA ASN A 38 6.12 -14.04 12.33
C ASN A 38 7.09 -13.49 13.40
N TYR A 39 6.77 -12.35 14.01
CA TYR A 39 7.59 -11.76 15.08
C TYR A 39 7.69 -12.61 16.37
N LYS A 40 6.81 -13.60 16.55
CA LYS A 40 6.82 -14.61 17.62
C LYS A 40 7.48 -15.93 17.18
N LYS A 41 7.95 -16.02 15.93
CA LYS A 41 8.51 -17.21 15.25
C LYS A 41 7.48 -18.28 14.88
N ASP A 42 6.18 -17.98 14.92
CA ASP A 42 5.15 -18.88 14.42
C ASP A 42 5.12 -18.84 12.89
N MET A 43 5.06 -20.01 12.25
CA MET A 43 4.91 -20.11 10.80
C MET A 43 3.46 -19.79 10.40
N ILE A 44 3.26 -18.69 9.68
CA ILE A 44 1.95 -18.24 9.19
C ILE A 44 2.04 -17.86 7.71
N PRO A 45 0.92 -17.88 6.96
CA PRO A 45 0.93 -17.51 5.56
C PRO A 45 1.40 -16.06 5.36
N VAL A 46 2.29 -15.87 4.39
CA VAL A 46 2.80 -14.55 3.94
C VAL A 46 2.17 -14.16 2.62
N SER A 47 2.33 -12.89 2.21
CA SER A 47 1.74 -12.35 0.98
C SER A 47 0.21 -12.31 0.99
N MET A 48 -0.41 -12.31 2.17
CA MET A 48 -1.87 -12.30 2.31
C MET A 48 -2.52 -11.01 1.83
N GLY A 49 -1.75 -9.96 1.51
CA GLY A 49 -2.24 -8.81 0.74
C GLY A 49 -2.89 -9.18 -0.61
N ILE A 50 -2.63 -10.38 -1.13
CA ILE A 50 -3.30 -10.93 -2.33
C ILE A 50 -4.83 -10.96 -2.24
N VAL A 51 -5.39 -11.03 -1.03
CA VAL A 51 -6.85 -11.03 -0.84
C VAL A 51 -7.52 -9.74 -1.32
N PHE A 52 -6.78 -8.64 -1.46
CA PHE A 52 -7.34 -7.38 -1.95
C PHE A 52 -7.63 -7.41 -3.46
N LEU A 53 -6.84 -8.16 -4.23
CA LEU A 53 -6.83 -8.06 -5.69
C LEU A 53 -8.18 -8.40 -6.34
N PRO A 54 -8.89 -9.50 -5.98
CA PRO A 54 -10.15 -9.85 -6.65
C PRO A 54 -11.20 -8.74 -6.55
N MET A 55 -11.33 -8.13 -5.38
CA MET A 55 -12.32 -7.09 -5.14
C MET A 55 -11.88 -5.71 -5.66
N ILE A 56 -10.57 -5.43 -5.74
CA ILE A 56 -10.08 -4.26 -6.49
C ILE A 56 -10.52 -4.35 -7.95
N ILE A 57 -10.37 -5.52 -8.59
CA ILE A 57 -10.79 -5.70 -9.99
C ILE A 57 -12.31 -5.58 -10.14
N ILE A 58 -13.09 -6.23 -9.27
CA ILE A 58 -14.56 -6.15 -9.31
C ILE A 58 -15.03 -4.70 -9.12
N ASN A 59 -14.51 -4.00 -8.11
CA ASN A 59 -14.83 -2.58 -7.89
C ASN A 59 -14.37 -1.69 -9.04
N GLY A 60 -13.23 -2.01 -9.65
CA GLY A 60 -12.76 -1.36 -10.87
C GLY A 60 -13.74 -1.54 -12.04
N ILE A 61 -14.25 -2.74 -12.26
CA ILE A 61 -15.27 -3.03 -13.28
C ILE A 61 -16.54 -2.20 -13.02
N ILE A 62 -17.00 -2.13 -11.77
CA ILE A 62 -18.18 -1.34 -11.38
C ILE A 62 -17.96 0.15 -11.71
N ILE A 63 -16.81 0.72 -11.32
CA ILE A 63 -16.48 2.12 -11.61
C ILE A 63 -16.38 2.34 -13.12
N GLY A 64 -15.71 1.45 -13.85
CA GLY A 64 -15.53 1.53 -15.29
C GLY A 64 -16.88 1.51 -16.03
N PHE A 65 -17.80 0.64 -15.61
CA PHE A 65 -19.13 0.52 -16.21
C PHE A 65 -19.98 1.79 -16.05
N VAL A 66 -19.86 2.50 -14.92
CA VAL A 66 -20.64 3.71 -14.66
C VAL A 66 -19.94 5.01 -15.09
N THR A 67 -18.72 4.92 -15.63
CA THR A 67 -17.90 6.08 -16.00
C THR A 67 -17.81 6.20 -17.52
N ASN A 68 -18.39 7.27 -18.06
CA ASN A 68 -18.34 7.58 -19.50
C ASN A 68 -17.18 8.53 -19.88
N ASP A 69 -16.47 9.07 -18.89
CA ASP A 69 -15.40 10.03 -19.08
C ASP A 69 -14.07 9.29 -19.32
N VAL A 70 -13.49 9.50 -20.50
CA VAL A 70 -12.26 8.82 -20.94
C VAL A 70 -11.07 9.14 -20.02
N ASN A 71 -10.97 10.37 -19.52
CA ASN A 71 -9.88 10.75 -18.62
C ASN A 71 -10.01 10.04 -17.27
N LYS A 72 -11.23 9.94 -16.73
CA LYS A 72 -11.49 9.18 -15.51
C LYS A 72 -11.21 7.68 -15.69
N LEU A 73 -11.56 7.11 -16.84
CA LEU A 73 -11.20 5.73 -17.16
C LEU A 73 -9.67 5.56 -17.19
N LEU A 74 -8.94 6.48 -17.82
CA LEU A 74 -7.48 6.46 -17.80
C LEU A 74 -6.93 6.50 -16.36
N TYR A 75 -7.47 7.36 -15.50
CA TYR A 75 -7.09 7.44 -14.08
C TYR A 75 -7.39 6.14 -13.33
N LEU A 76 -8.52 5.50 -13.58
CA LEU A 76 -8.84 4.17 -13.04
C LEU A 76 -7.82 3.13 -13.47
N PHE A 77 -7.51 3.05 -14.76
CA PHE A 77 -6.54 2.08 -15.29
C PHE A 77 -5.15 2.32 -14.73
N MET A 78 -4.72 3.57 -14.59
CA MET A 78 -3.42 3.91 -13.97
C MET A 78 -3.38 3.54 -12.49
N PHE A 79 -4.46 3.77 -11.76
CA PHE A 79 -4.55 3.40 -10.35
C PHE A 79 -4.46 1.88 -10.16
N ILE A 80 -5.24 1.11 -10.94
CA ILE A 80 -5.20 -0.35 -10.94
C ILE A 80 -3.83 -0.87 -11.41
N PHE A 81 -3.26 -0.27 -12.45
CA PHE A 81 -1.94 -0.62 -12.95
C PHE A 81 -0.85 -0.42 -11.88
N GLY A 82 -0.84 0.72 -11.20
CA GLY A 82 0.08 0.98 -10.10
C GLY A 82 -0.06 -0.06 -8.98
N ILE A 83 -1.29 -0.37 -8.58
CA ILE A 83 -1.58 -1.42 -7.60
C ILE A 83 -1.04 -2.77 -8.06
N ILE A 84 -1.37 -3.23 -9.28
CA ILE A 84 -0.94 -4.54 -9.81
C ILE A 84 0.58 -4.60 -9.94
N ALA A 85 1.22 -3.52 -10.38
CA ALA A 85 2.66 -3.44 -10.51
C ALA A 85 3.34 -3.60 -9.14
N MET A 86 2.89 -2.85 -8.13
CA MET A 86 3.48 -2.98 -6.79
C MET A 86 3.09 -4.25 -6.06
N PHE A 87 1.92 -4.81 -6.36
CA PHE A 87 1.54 -6.16 -5.96
C PHE A 87 2.52 -7.20 -6.51
N PHE A 88 2.86 -7.14 -7.80
CA PHE A 88 3.85 -8.01 -8.44
C PHE A 88 5.23 -7.90 -7.79
N ALA A 89 5.72 -6.67 -7.62
CA ALA A 89 7.01 -6.44 -6.96
C ALA A 89 7.01 -6.94 -5.50
N GLY A 90 5.89 -6.77 -4.80
CA GLY A 90 5.72 -7.23 -3.43
C GLY A 90 5.70 -8.75 -3.28
N ILE A 91 4.98 -9.46 -4.14
CA ILE A 91 4.99 -10.93 -4.19
C ILE A 91 6.39 -11.45 -4.45
N LEU A 92 7.08 -10.85 -5.42
CA LEU A 92 8.44 -11.26 -5.77
C LEU A 92 9.37 -11.14 -4.55
N ASP A 93 9.25 -10.05 -3.79
CA ASP A 93 10.05 -9.82 -2.58
C ASP A 93 9.67 -10.78 -1.44
N ASP A 94 8.39 -11.05 -1.22
CA ASP A 94 7.94 -11.98 -0.16
C ASP A 94 8.40 -13.43 -0.42
N ILE A 95 8.34 -13.88 -1.67
CA ILE A 95 8.65 -15.26 -2.07
C ILE A 95 10.17 -15.46 -2.24
N ILE A 96 10.82 -14.60 -3.03
CA ILE A 96 12.22 -14.77 -3.45
C ILE A 96 13.19 -14.01 -2.52
N GLY A 97 12.71 -13.02 -1.77
CA GLY A 97 13.57 -12.13 -0.99
C GLY A 97 14.31 -12.83 0.15
N ASN A 98 15.62 -12.56 0.22
CA ASN A 98 16.48 -12.94 1.33
C ASN A 98 16.77 -11.73 2.22
N ARG A 99 16.73 -11.90 3.55
CA ARG A 99 16.86 -10.81 4.54
C ARG A 99 18.31 -10.40 4.85
N ASP A 100 19.28 -10.81 4.03
CA ASP A 100 20.71 -10.56 4.29
C ASP A 100 21.11 -9.10 4.08
N VAL A 101 20.33 -8.34 3.32
CA VAL A 101 20.53 -6.92 3.05
C VAL A 101 19.27 -6.16 3.43
N SER A 102 19.41 -5.13 4.27
CA SER A 102 18.30 -4.30 4.73
C SER A 102 18.56 -2.81 4.50
N GLY A 103 17.48 -2.06 4.27
CA GLY A 103 17.50 -0.60 4.16
C GLY A 103 17.97 -0.11 2.79
N LEU A 104 17.54 1.11 2.41
CA LEU A 104 17.80 1.68 1.09
C LEU A 104 19.30 1.72 0.76
N LYS A 105 20.13 2.26 1.66
CA LYS A 105 21.60 2.30 1.48
C LYS A 105 22.21 0.91 1.25
N GLY A 106 21.70 -0.12 1.92
CA GLY A 106 22.18 -1.50 1.76
C GLY A 106 21.89 -2.03 0.36
N HIS A 107 20.64 -1.89 -0.10
CA HIS A 107 20.22 -2.33 -1.43
C HIS A 107 20.93 -1.55 -2.54
N PHE A 108 21.06 -0.22 -2.42
CA PHE A 108 21.82 0.60 -3.38
C PHE A 108 23.30 0.23 -3.40
N LYS A 109 23.95 0.03 -2.24
CA LYS A 109 25.34 -0.41 -2.17
C LYS A 109 25.54 -1.79 -2.82
N SER A 110 24.59 -2.71 -2.65
CA SER A 110 24.63 -4.00 -3.34
C SER A 110 24.51 -3.84 -4.87
N LEU A 111 23.61 -2.96 -5.32
CA LEU A 111 23.41 -2.67 -6.72
C LEU A 111 24.67 -2.07 -7.37
N PHE A 112 25.34 -1.12 -6.69
CA PHE A 112 26.62 -0.56 -7.14
C PHE A 112 27.74 -1.61 -7.22
N LYS A 113 27.61 -2.73 -6.50
CA LYS A 113 28.51 -3.90 -6.59
C LYS A 113 28.04 -4.94 -7.61
N GLY A 114 27.08 -4.61 -8.48
CA GLY A 114 26.54 -5.51 -9.50
C GLY A 114 25.59 -6.59 -8.98
N LYS A 115 25.18 -6.54 -7.71
CA LYS A 115 24.26 -7.51 -7.10
C LYS A 115 22.88 -6.90 -6.91
N LEU A 116 21.95 -7.28 -7.78
CA LEU A 116 20.54 -6.92 -7.65
C LEU A 116 19.90 -7.72 -6.51
N THR A 117 19.32 -7.01 -5.54
CA THR A 117 18.51 -7.60 -4.46
C THR A 117 17.04 -7.43 -4.80
N THR A 118 16.17 -8.27 -4.25
CA THR A 118 14.71 -8.14 -4.44
C THR A 118 14.19 -6.79 -3.94
N GLY A 119 14.69 -6.32 -2.78
CA GLY A 119 14.41 -4.97 -2.27
C GLY A 119 14.91 -3.85 -3.19
N GLY A 120 16.08 -4.01 -3.82
CA GLY A 120 16.61 -3.06 -4.81
C GLY A 120 15.80 -3.03 -6.11
N PHE A 121 15.42 -4.20 -6.63
CA PHE A 121 14.52 -4.33 -7.77
C PHE A 121 13.19 -3.63 -7.48
N LYS A 122 12.56 -3.93 -6.34
CA LYS A 122 11.31 -3.31 -5.89
C LYS A 122 11.40 -1.78 -5.82
N ALA A 123 12.49 -1.25 -5.26
CA ALA A 123 12.68 0.20 -5.17
C ALA A 123 12.81 0.87 -6.54
N LEU A 124 13.61 0.28 -7.46
CA LEU A 124 13.75 0.78 -8.82
C LEU A 124 12.44 0.67 -9.61
N PHE A 125 11.82 -0.50 -9.55
CA PHE A 125 10.57 -0.78 -10.24
C PHE A 125 9.45 0.16 -9.76
N GLY A 126 9.25 0.29 -8.45
CA GLY A 126 8.30 1.23 -7.88
C GLY A 126 8.61 2.69 -8.23
N GLY A 127 9.88 3.06 -8.32
CA GLY A 127 10.31 4.36 -8.83
C GLY A 127 9.90 4.60 -10.29
N PHE A 128 10.15 3.65 -11.18
CA PHE A 128 9.74 3.73 -12.58
C PHE A 128 8.23 3.76 -12.77
N ILE A 129 7.48 2.96 -12.00
CA ILE A 129 6.02 3.00 -11.98
C ILE A 129 5.54 4.37 -11.49
N GLY A 130 6.17 4.93 -10.46
CA GLY A 130 5.91 6.29 -9.98
C GLY A 130 6.13 7.35 -11.06
N ILE A 131 7.24 7.27 -11.81
CA ILE A 131 7.52 8.17 -12.94
C ILE A 131 6.44 8.04 -14.01
N LEU A 132 6.12 6.81 -14.43
CA LEU A 132 5.15 6.55 -15.50
C LEU A 132 3.77 7.12 -15.16
N ILE A 133 3.29 6.89 -13.94
CA ILE A 133 2.02 7.46 -13.47
C ILE A 133 2.12 8.98 -13.38
N SER A 134 3.23 9.52 -12.88
CA SER A 134 3.42 10.98 -12.72
C SER A 134 3.40 11.71 -14.06
N ILE A 135 4.04 11.18 -15.10
CA ILE A 135 4.02 11.76 -16.45
C ILE A 135 2.59 11.96 -16.96
N ALA A 136 1.69 11.03 -16.66
CA ALA A 136 0.32 11.08 -17.16
C ALA A 136 -0.60 12.03 -16.37
N ILE A 137 -0.23 12.42 -15.14
CA ILE A 137 -1.09 13.25 -14.26
C ILE A 137 -0.49 14.64 -13.97
N SER A 138 0.76 14.88 -14.36
CA SER A 138 1.49 16.11 -14.07
C SER A 138 1.48 17.09 -15.23
N LYS A 139 1.64 18.38 -14.92
CA LYS A 139 1.61 19.48 -15.91
C LYS A 139 2.99 19.85 -16.45
N ASP A 140 4.03 19.68 -15.62
CA ASP A 140 5.40 20.08 -15.91
C ASP A 140 6.41 19.16 -15.21
N ILE A 141 7.69 19.37 -15.48
CA ILE A 141 8.79 18.53 -14.96
C ILE A 141 8.87 18.57 -13.43
N LEU A 142 8.65 19.72 -12.80
CA LEU A 142 8.70 19.83 -11.35
C LEU A 142 7.56 19.01 -10.72
N ASP A 143 6.37 19.10 -11.30
CA ASP A 143 5.20 18.35 -10.89
C ASP A 143 5.40 16.83 -11.10
N ILE A 144 6.09 16.41 -12.17
CA ILE A 144 6.49 15.00 -12.37
C ILE A 144 7.42 14.53 -11.24
N ILE A 145 8.44 15.31 -10.90
CA ILE A 145 9.41 14.95 -9.86
C ILE A 145 8.72 14.83 -8.50
N VAL A 146 7.89 15.81 -8.13
CA VAL A 146 7.16 15.81 -6.85
C VAL A 146 6.22 14.61 -6.77
N ASN A 147 5.42 14.35 -7.79
CA ASN A 147 4.50 13.21 -7.82
C ASN A 147 5.24 11.86 -7.75
N THR A 148 6.36 11.74 -8.47
CA THR A 148 7.18 10.52 -8.46
C THR A 148 7.68 10.22 -7.07
N LEU A 149 8.22 11.24 -6.38
CA LEU A 149 8.73 11.08 -5.02
C LEU A 149 7.61 10.75 -4.04
N ILE A 150 6.44 11.40 -4.15
CA ILE A 150 5.28 11.10 -3.29
C ILE A 150 4.85 9.65 -3.48
N ILE A 151 4.72 9.17 -4.72
CA ILE A 151 4.28 7.81 -5.01
C ILE A 151 5.30 6.79 -4.48
N ALA A 152 6.58 6.96 -4.80
CA ALA A 152 7.64 6.04 -4.38
C ALA A 152 7.81 6.01 -2.85
N LEU A 153 7.86 7.17 -2.20
CA LEU A 153 8.06 7.25 -0.76
C LEU A 153 6.81 6.87 0.04
N SER A 154 5.59 7.08 -0.47
CA SER A 154 4.36 6.57 0.17
C SER A 154 4.32 5.04 0.12
N THR A 155 4.74 4.45 -1.00
CA THR A 155 4.91 3.00 -1.16
C THR A 155 5.88 2.45 -0.12
N ASN A 156 7.07 3.02 -0.02
CA ASN A 156 8.07 2.57 0.95
C ASN A 156 7.68 2.88 2.41
N LEU A 157 6.93 3.97 2.69
CA LEU A 157 6.43 4.28 4.04
C LEU A 157 5.58 3.14 4.60
N MET A 158 4.64 2.63 3.81
CA MET A 158 3.78 1.54 4.26
C MET A 158 4.55 0.25 4.50
N ASN A 159 5.57 -0.02 3.67
CA ASN A 159 6.49 -1.13 3.90
C ASN A 159 7.30 -0.97 5.21
N LEU A 160 7.83 0.23 5.49
CA LEU A 160 8.55 0.51 6.76
C LEU A 160 7.67 0.29 8.01
N LEU A 161 6.36 0.43 7.86
CA LEU A 161 5.38 0.23 8.94
C LEU A 161 4.97 -1.24 9.10
N ASP A 162 5.21 -2.11 8.12
CA ASP A 162 4.77 -3.51 8.14
C ASP A 162 5.76 -4.44 8.88
N LEU A 163 6.11 -4.06 10.10
CA LEU A 163 7.04 -4.83 10.97
C LEU A 163 6.36 -5.52 12.14
N ARG A 164 5.11 -5.17 12.42
CA ARG A 164 4.32 -5.73 13.53
C ARG A 164 2.85 -5.85 13.11
N PRO A 165 2.13 -6.89 13.61
CA PRO A 165 0.72 -7.15 13.29
C PRO A 165 -0.17 -5.91 13.32
N GLY A 166 -0.85 -5.59 12.24
CA GLY A 166 -1.82 -4.50 12.14
C GLY A 166 -1.24 -3.09 12.19
N ARG A 167 0.09 -2.89 12.27
CA ARG A 167 0.67 -1.53 12.34
C ARG A 167 0.45 -0.77 11.04
N ALA A 168 0.89 -1.34 9.92
CA ALA A 168 0.68 -0.75 8.60
C ALA A 168 -0.81 -0.51 8.35
N ILE A 169 -1.67 -1.49 8.61
CA ILE A 169 -3.12 -1.34 8.43
C ILE A 169 -3.70 -0.20 9.26
N LYS A 170 -3.36 -0.06 10.55
CA LYS A 170 -3.84 1.07 11.38
C LYS A 170 -3.47 2.42 10.77
N VAL A 171 -2.23 2.57 10.34
CA VAL A 171 -1.77 3.82 9.72
C VAL A 171 -2.51 4.07 8.40
N TYR A 172 -2.67 3.04 7.57
CA TYR A 172 -3.47 3.13 6.35
C TYR A 172 -4.91 3.53 6.63
N LEU A 173 -5.56 2.96 7.66
CA LEU A 173 -6.94 3.28 8.01
C LEU A 173 -7.08 4.71 8.53
N ILE A 174 -6.10 5.23 9.28
CA ILE A 174 -6.08 6.63 9.70
C ILE A 174 -5.95 7.56 8.49
N ILE A 175 -4.99 7.30 7.60
CA ILE A 175 -4.82 8.08 6.36
C ILE A 175 -6.08 7.96 5.50
N GLY A 176 -6.58 6.74 5.32
CA GLY A 176 -7.79 6.41 4.56
C GLY A 176 -9.03 7.09 5.10
N LEU A 177 -9.17 7.25 6.42
CA LEU A 177 -10.26 8.03 7.02
C LEU A 177 -10.14 9.51 6.64
N VAL A 178 -8.94 10.10 6.72
CA VAL A 178 -8.71 11.49 6.29
C VAL A 178 -9.04 11.65 4.81
N LEU A 179 -8.54 10.75 3.95
CA LEU A 179 -8.85 10.74 2.51
C LEU A 179 -10.35 10.57 2.25
N LEU A 180 -11.03 9.69 2.99
CA LEU A 180 -12.47 9.46 2.85
C LEU A 180 -13.29 10.70 3.19
N LEU A 181 -12.86 11.48 4.18
CA LEU A 181 -13.53 12.71 4.61
C LEU A 181 -13.22 13.90 3.70
N THR A 182 -12.02 13.97 3.13
CA THR A 182 -11.54 15.17 2.42
C THR A 182 -11.56 15.05 0.89
N LEU A 183 -11.43 13.85 0.32
CA LEU A 183 -11.67 13.64 -1.11
C LEU A 183 -13.15 13.77 -1.44
N ALA A 184 -13.45 13.98 -2.71
CA ALA A 184 -14.80 13.96 -3.26
C ALA A 184 -14.80 13.30 -4.64
N GLY A 185 -15.98 13.11 -5.24
CA GLY A 185 -16.12 12.66 -6.62
C GLY A 185 -15.37 11.37 -6.98
N PHE A 186 -14.62 11.43 -8.08
CA PHE A 186 -14.03 10.24 -8.69
C PHE A 186 -12.86 9.69 -7.86
N GLU A 187 -12.05 10.58 -7.28
CA GLU A 187 -10.89 10.25 -6.46
C GLU A 187 -11.31 9.50 -5.19
N LYS A 188 -12.46 9.86 -4.60
CA LYS A 188 -13.05 9.07 -3.49
C LYS A 188 -13.46 7.67 -3.93
N SER A 189 -13.94 7.52 -5.17
CA SER A 189 -14.25 6.19 -5.71
C SER A 189 -12.98 5.33 -5.78
N LEU A 190 -11.84 5.92 -6.16
CA LEU A 190 -10.54 5.23 -6.21
C LEU A 190 -10.10 4.68 -4.85
N LEU A 191 -10.24 5.47 -3.78
CA LEU A 191 -9.99 5.01 -2.42
C LEU A 191 -10.82 3.77 -2.05
N LEU A 192 -12.08 3.73 -2.48
CA LEU A 192 -13.01 2.63 -2.20
C LEU A 192 -12.73 1.35 -3.02
N LEU A 193 -11.80 1.36 -3.99
CA LEU A 193 -11.29 0.11 -4.54
C LEU A 193 -10.52 -0.69 -3.50
N LEU A 194 -9.84 -0.04 -2.54
CA LEU A 194 -8.91 -0.71 -1.61
C LEU A 194 -9.36 -0.65 -0.14
N LEU A 195 -9.82 0.50 0.35
CA LEU A 195 -10.18 0.72 1.76
C LEU A 195 -11.07 -0.37 2.39
N PRO A 196 -12.19 -0.80 1.77
CA PRO A 196 -13.05 -1.83 2.37
C PRO A 196 -12.37 -3.21 2.48
N ASN A 197 -11.49 -3.57 1.56
CA ASN A 197 -10.74 -4.83 1.60
C ASN A 197 -9.77 -4.86 2.78
N VAL A 198 -9.13 -3.72 3.04
CA VAL A 198 -8.21 -3.55 4.17
C VAL A 198 -8.95 -3.68 5.50
N LEU A 199 -10.16 -3.10 5.60
CA LEU A 199 -11.04 -3.27 6.76
C LEU A 199 -11.42 -4.74 6.98
N ALA A 200 -11.79 -5.48 5.93
CA ALA A 200 -12.13 -6.90 6.02
C ALA A 200 -10.94 -7.74 6.51
N TYR A 201 -9.74 -7.46 6.01
CA TYR A 201 -8.51 -8.18 6.35
C TYR A 201 -7.94 -7.80 7.73
N PHE A 202 -8.29 -6.62 8.26
CA PHE A 202 -7.65 -6.03 9.43
C PHE A 202 -7.52 -6.99 10.63
N ASN A 203 -8.59 -7.72 10.96
CA ASN A 203 -8.57 -8.63 12.10
C ASN A 203 -7.61 -9.82 11.92
N TYR A 204 -7.42 -10.31 10.68
CA TYR A 204 -6.49 -11.41 10.41
C TYR A 204 -5.05 -10.99 10.66
N ASP A 205 -4.68 -9.80 10.17
CA ASP A 205 -3.36 -9.24 10.37
C ASP A 205 -3.12 -8.88 11.84
N LEU A 206 -4.09 -8.21 12.48
CA LEU A 206 -4.00 -7.76 13.87
C LEU A 206 -3.81 -8.92 14.85
N LYS A 207 -4.48 -10.06 14.59
CA LYS A 207 -4.34 -11.30 15.38
C LYS A 207 -3.18 -12.19 14.94
N ALA A 208 -2.30 -11.69 14.05
CA ALA A 208 -1.16 -12.42 13.52
C ALA A 208 -1.53 -13.80 12.95
N LYS A 209 -2.71 -13.93 12.34
CA LYS A 209 -3.17 -15.16 11.67
C LYS A 209 -2.62 -15.31 10.26
N ALA A 210 -2.08 -14.21 9.73
CA ALA A 210 -1.57 -14.03 8.39
C ALA A 210 -0.62 -12.82 8.41
N MET A 211 0.38 -12.80 7.52
CA MET A 211 1.19 -11.62 7.24
C MET A 211 0.76 -11.00 5.92
N MET A 212 0.39 -9.71 5.96
CA MET A 212 0.10 -8.95 4.75
C MET A 212 1.26 -8.99 3.75
N GLY A 213 2.48 -8.79 4.26
CA GLY A 213 3.72 -8.82 3.50
C GLY A 213 3.86 -7.61 2.58
N ASP A 214 4.98 -7.60 1.85
CA ASP A 214 5.29 -6.60 0.84
C ASP A 214 4.24 -6.55 -0.27
N THR A 215 3.62 -7.70 -0.54
CA THR A 215 2.47 -7.84 -1.44
C THR A 215 1.34 -6.86 -1.10
N GLY A 216 1.02 -6.66 0.18
CA GLY A 216 -0.04 -5.74 0.58
C GLY A 216 0.48 -4.36 1.02
N SER A 217 1.61 -4.29 1.74
CA SER A 217 2.13 -3.01 2.24
C SER A 217 2.46 -2.04 1.11
N ASN A 218 3.05 -2.52 0.01
CA ASN A 218 3.33 -1.69 -1.15
C ASN A 218 2.05 -1.26 -1.89
N VAL A 219 1.04 -2.13 -1.98
CA VAL A 219 -0.28 -1.80 -2.53
C VAL A 219 -0.95 -0.68 -1.73
N LEU A 220 -0.90 -0.74 -0.40
CA LEU A 220 -1.39 0.33 0.46
C LEU A 220 -0.67 1.65 0.17
N GLY A 221 0.65 1.62 0.11
CA GLY A 221 1.45 2.84 -0.02
C GLY A 221 1.36 3.49 -1.40
N ILE A 222 1.36 2.70 -2.49
CA ILE A 222 1.17 3.26 -3.84
C ILE A 222 -0.21 3.88 -3.99
N SER A 223 -1.25 3.26 -3.41
CA SER A 223 -2.60 3.81 -3.44
C SER A 223 -2.68 5.18 -2.78
N ILE A 224 -2.06 5.35 -1.60
CA ILE A 224 -1.98 6.64 -0.90
C ILE A 224 -1.27 7.67 -1.78
N GLY A 225 -0.11 7.30 -2.35
CA GLY A 225 0.67 8.19 -3.18
C GLY A 225 -0.12 8.71 -4.37
N ILE A 226 -0.76 7.82 -5.12
CA ILE A 226 -1.56 8.20 -6.30
C ILE A 226 -2.76 9.07 -5.89
N LEU A 227 -3.49 8.71 -4.83
CA LEU A 227 -4.64 9.48 -4.35
C LEU A 227 -4.24 10.88 -3.90
N ILE A 228 -3.08 11.03 -3.26
CA ILE A 228 -2.57 12.34 -2.86
C ILE A 228 -2.19 13.17 -4.09
N CYS A 229 -1.56 12.56 -5.09
CA CYS A 229 -1.17 13.23 -6.34
C CYS A 229 -2.38 13.71 -7.16
N MET A 230 -3.44 12.91 -7.23
CA MET A 230 -4.65 13.23 -8.00
C MET A 230 -5.63 14.13 -7.24
N GLY A 231 -5.72 14.00 -5.92
CA GLY A 231 -6.80 14.58 -5.13
C GLY A 231 -6.52 15.92 -4.44
N TYR A 232 -5.27 16.39 -4.41
CA TYR A 232 -4.89 17.56 -3.62
C TYR A 232 -4.04 18.58 -4.37
N SER A 233 -4.09 19.82 -3.88
CA SER A 233 -3.29 20.93 -4.40
C SER A 233 -1.79 20.68 -4.23
N PHE A 234 -0.99 21.36 -5.04
CA PHE A 234 0.48 21.26 -5.00
C PHE A 234 1.06 21.54 -3.60
N ASN A 235 0.50 22.50 -2.86
CA ASN A 235 0.97 22.82 -1.51
C ASN A 235 0.76 21.67 -0.51
N ILE A 236 -0.38 20.98 -0.59
CA ILE A 236 -0.67 19.81 0.25
C ILE A 236 0.27 18.66 -0.13
N ARG A 237 0.51 18.47 -1.43
CA ARG A 237 1.47 17.49 -1.95
C ARG A 237 2.89 17.74 -1.43
N LEU A 238 3.35 19.00 -1.42
CA LEU A 238 4.65 19.37 -0.85
C LEU A 238 4.73 19.11 0.66
N ALA A 239 3.68 19.42 1.42
CA ALA A 239 3.64 19.13 2.85
C ALA A 239 3.72 17.62 3.13
N TRP A 240 2.99 16.82 2.34
CA TRP A 240 3.07 15.36 2.41
C TRP A 240 4.46 14.84 2.05
N LEU A 241 5.07 15.35 0.97
CA LEU A 241 6.42 14.99 0.57
C LEU A 241 7.45 15.32 1.64
N ALA A 242 7.36 16.50 2.27
CA ALA A 242 8.24 16.88 3.37
C ALA A 242 8.13 15.91 4.56
N PHE A 243 6.91 15.51 4.92
CA PHE A 243 6.67 14.47 5.92
C PHE A 243 7.30 13.13 5.53
N LEU A 244 7.10 12.68 4.29
CA LEU A 244 7.69 11.43 3.80
C LEU A 244 9.22 11.46 3.89
N ILE A 245 9.86 12.51 3.39
CA ILE A 245 11.32 12.69 3.44
C ILE A 245 11.81 12.67 4.89
N PHE A 246 11.15 13.39 5.78
CA PHE A 246 11.50 13.42 7.20
C PHE A 246 11.47 12.01 7.83
N ILE A 247 10.40 11.24 7.62
CA ILE A 247 10.28 9.88 8.14
C ILE A 247 11.37 8.96 7.56
N HIS A 248 11.70 9.09 6.27
CA HIS A 248 12.76 8.28 5.66
C HIS A 248 14.13 8.60 6.26
N ILE A 249 14.47 9.89 6.42
CA ILE A 249 15.72 10.29 7.08
C ILE A 249 15.77 9.79 8.54
N LEU A 250 14.65 9.88 9.26
CA LEU A 250 14.55 9.40 10.64
C LEU A 250 14.79 7.90 10.74
N THR A 251 14.14 7.11 9.86
CA THR A 251 14.20 5.65 9.87
C THR A 251 15.51 5.06 9.37
N GLU A 252 16.30 5.83 8.60
CA GLU A 252 17.68 5.44 8.29
C GLU A 252 18.59 5.40 9.53
N LYS A 253 18.38 6.30 10.49
CA LYS A 253 19.23 6.41 11.68
C LYS A 253 18.64 5.68 12.89
N TYR A 254 17.33 5.63 13.00
CA TYR A 254 16.63 5.12 14.18
C TYR A 254 15.56 4.10 13.81
N SER A 255 15.48 3.02 14.59
CA SER A 255 14.40 2.04 14.42
C SER A 255 13.06 2.66 14.82
N LEU A 256 12.12 2.72 13.86
CA LEU A 256 10.75 3.20 14.11
C LEU A 256 10.07 2.41 15.24
N THR A 257 10.29 1.09 15.28
CA THR A 257 9.78 0.24 16.35
C THR A 257 10.30 0.67 17.72
N LYS A 258 11.59 0.99 17.86
CA LYS A 258 12.17 1.48 19.12
C LYS A 258 11.62 2.86 19.50
N ILE A 259 11.37 3.74 18.53
CA ILE A 259 10.74 5.05 18.78
C ILE A 259 9.32 4.86 19.32
N ILE A 260 8.52 4.00 18.68
CA ILE A 260 7.16 3.68 19.10
C ILE A 260 7.16 3.08 20.51
N GLU A 261 8.02 2.10 20.78
CA GLU A 261 8.09 1.41 22.08
C GLU A 261 8.46 2.36 23.24
N LYS A 262 9.26 3.41 22.98
CA LYS A 262 9.65 4.43 23.97
C LYS A 262 8.55 5.46 24.27
N ASN A 263 7.58 5.65 23.38
CA ASN A 263 6.49 6.59 23.57
C ASN A 263 5.24 5.86 24.08
N LYS A 264 4.77 6.17 25.30
CA LYS A 264 3.62 5.47 25.93
C LYS A 264 2.37 5.48 25.06
N PHE A 265 2.04 6.61 24.45
CA PHE A 265 0.84 6.78 23.63
C PHE A 265 0.94 6.01 22.31
N LEU A 266 2.06 6.15 21.58
CA LEU A 266 2.27 5.41 20.33
C LEU A 266 2.34 3.91 20.57
N ASN A 267 2.98 3.47 21.65
CA ASN A 267 3.06 2.06 22.03
C ASN A 267 1.68 1.48 22.36
N PHE A 268 0.84 2.24 23.06
CA PHE A 268 -0.54 1.87 23.34
C PHE A 268 -1.33 1.66 22.05
N ILE A 269 -1.28 2.62 21.12
CA ILE A 269 -1.95 2.51 19.82
C ILE A 269 -1.40 1.33 19.00
N ASP A 270 -0.08 1.14 18.97
CA ASP A 270 0.55 0.03 18.24
C ASP A 270 0.06 -1.33 18.77
N LYS A 271 -0.06 -1.47 20.09
CA LYS A 271 -0.53 -2.71 20.74
C LYS A 271 -2.04 -2.89 20.73
N LEU A 272 -2.83 -1.83 20.58
CA LEU A 272 -4.30 -1.89 20.65
C LEU A 272 -4.88 -2.98 19.74
N GLY A 273 -5.64 -3.91 20.31
CA GLY A 273 -6.32 -4.98 19.59
C GLY A 273 -5.48 -6.19 19.19
N ARG A 274 -4.16 -6.19 19.42
CA ARG A 274 -3.32 -7.40 19.31
C ARG A 274 -3.66 -8.37 20.43
#